data_AF-A0A0X3YDY4-F1
#
_entry.id   AF-A0A0X3YDY4-F1
#
_cell.length_a   1.000
_cell.length_b   1.000
_cell.length_c   1.000
_cell.angle_alpha   90.00
_cell.angle_beta   90.00
_cell.angle_gamma   90.00
#
_symmetry.space_group_name_H-M   'P 1'
#
loop_
_entity.id
_entity.type
_entity.pdbx_description
1 polymer ?
#
loop_
_entity_poly.entity_id
_entity_poly.type
_entity_poly.pdbx_seq_one_letter_code
_entity_poly.pdbx_strand_id
1 'polypeptide(L)'
;MRYERAEMEQAYTKLVQQEKPIFALLAAVIGLVPATLFLILLGQHFILSLIVASFVFPAIAGLFARYVGRLYSSAARIPVMLVVGFAYIALGLLLQAKVIWFLAAPIPFGVAFVTSKKSLTKPEWQAISEHSIKPFQLKETSGFRKAALPLLVLFSLPALSYLYFMLPDNACLKSIEQNNYLSVTEKCTLGKAGSIRNWLAGNDPASDHKFGTYYSPTKEAMLIRTKAESGEAQFQILWWSIVDEAYRPGPDAEQFAGSDKYENDARFWRHKAALLGHRPAVEKELAIYSSVAQHVRAEAFKQQAIAFSKQLAAAKIERADELVAAANNIVTQSDIVQRYRTQLADLEALSFDELDNLLYAVENAEFHYNIHDFNNDFPNTGYYTGSIQIEVDEDKALDILKVMSVKFQNAEASYKVFKRLARSNSKLAIPFLEQAAKQGHIEAAALLGKILYCQNSRMEGLAWLKKAADLGSNVAREQQKEIGLTRNLKACG
;
A
#
# COMPACT_ATOMS: atom_id res chain seq x y z
N MET A 1 51.14 -12.18 -56.27
CA MET A 1 51.83 -13.47 -56.43
C MET A 1 50.78 -14.56 -56.38
N ARG A 2 50.73 -15.46 -57.35
CA ARG A 2 49.85 -16.65 -57.30
C ARG A 2 50.65 -17.77 -56.65
N TYR A 3 50.14 -18.36 -55.56
CA TYR A 3 50.76 -19.55 -54.96
C TYR A 3 50.65 -20.72 -55.93
N GLU A 4 51.68 -21.56 -55.97
CA GLU A 4 51.62 -22.77 -56.79
C GLU A 4 50.62 -23.77 -56.18
N ARG A 5 50.00 -24.58 -57.04
CA ARG A 5 48.98 -25.55 -56.59
C ARG A 5 49.51 -26.52 -55.54
N ALA A 6 50.78 -26.92 -55.66
CA ALA A 6 51.45 -27.78 -54.70
C ALA A 6 51.59 -27.12 -53.31
N GLU A 7 51.88 -25.81 -53.26
CA GLU A 7 51.95 -25.06 -52.00
C GLU A 7 50.58 -24.97 -51.33
N MET A 8 49.52 -24.76 -52.12
CA MET A 8 48.15 -24.74 -51.62
C MET A 8 47.70 -26.11 -51.10
N GLU A 9 48.04 -27.19 -51.79
CA GLU A 9 47.74 -28.57 -51.37
C GLU A 9 48.47 -28.94 -50.07
N GLN A 10 49.75 -28.56 -49.96
CA GLN A 10 50.53 -28.75 -48.73
C GLN A 10 49.96 -27.93 -47.57
N ALA A 11 49.58 -26.67 -47.82
CA ALA A 11 48.95 -25.81 -46.82
C ALA A 11 47.60 -26.37 -46.35
N TYR A 12 46.77 -26.87 -47.26
CA TYR A 12 45.48 -27.50 -46.92
C TYR A 12 45.68 -28.80 -46.12
N THR A 13 46.60 -29.66 -46.56
CA THR A 13 46.90 -30.93 -45.85
C THR A 13 47.39 -30.66 -44.43
N LYS A 14 48.29 -29.69 -44.27
CA LYS A 14 48.77 -29.24 -42.96
C LYS A 14 47.64 -28.67 -42.10
N LEU A 15 46.70 -27.95 -42.70
CA LEU A 15 45.54 -27.39 -42.01
C LEU A 15 44.60 -28.50 -41.49
N VAL A 16 44.29 -29.49 -42.31
CA VAL A 16 43.47 -30.67 -41.93
C VAL A 16 44.15 -31.47 -40.82
N GLN A 17 45.45 -31.77 -40.95
CA GLN A 17 46.20 -32.55 -39.96
C GLN A 17 46.35 -31.84 -38.61
N GLN A 18 46.31 -30.51 -38.60
CA GLN A 18 46.39 -29.72 -37.38
C GLN A 18 45.04 -29.58 -36.65
N GLU A 19 43.93 -29.89 -37.29
CA GLU A 19 42.61 -29.79 -36.70
C GLU A 19 42.41 -30.91 -35.66
N LYS A 20 42.19 -30.53 -34.41
CA LYS A 20 42.08 -31.44 -33.26
C LYS A 20 40.74 -31.23 -32.54
N PRO A 21 39.62 -31.71 -33.11
CA PRO A 21 38.29 -31.32 -32.65
C PRO A 21 37.95 -31.86 -31.26
N ILE A 22 38.45 -33.03 -30.88
CA ILE A 22 38.26 -33.59 -29.53
C ILE A 22 38.97 -32.71 -28.48
N PHE A 23 40.21 -32.30 -28.76
CA PHE A 23 40.95 -31.42 -27.86
C PHE A 23 40.32 -30.02 -27.80
N ALA A 24 39.70 -29.56 -28.89
CA ALA A 24 38.93 -28.31 -28.90
C ALA A 24 37.73 -28.37 -27.94
N LEU A 25 37.01 -29.50 -27.92
CA LEU A 25 35.88 -29.73 -27.03
C LEU A 25 36.32 -29.71 -25.56
N LEU A 26 37.39 -30.43 -25.22
CA LEU A 26 37.95 -30.44 -23.87
C LEU A 26 38.42 -29.04 -23.44
N ALA A 27 39.08 -28.32 -24.34
CA ALA A 27 39.50 -26.95 -24.09
C ALA A 27 38.31 -26.00 -23.89
N ALA A 28 37.22 -26.18 -24.62
CA ALA A 28 35.99 -25.41 -24.41
C ALA A 28 35.43 -25.63 -23.00
N VAL A 29 35.35 -26.88 -22.55
CA VAL A 29 34.90 -27.23 -21.19
C VAL A 29 35.80 -26.61 -20.12
N ILE A 30 37.13 -26.69 -20.30
CA ILE A 30 38.09 -26.03 -19.39
C ILE A 30 37.88 -24.52 -19.38
N GLY A 31 37.64 -23.91 -20.55
CA GLY A 31 37.36 -22.47 -20.68
C GLY A 31 36.06 -22.03 -20.00
N LEU A 32 35.09 -22.92 -19.77
CA LEU A 32 33.87 -22.60 -19.04
C LEU A 32 34.14 -22.30 -17.55
N VAL A 33 35.21 -22.83 -16.96
CA VAL A 33 35.55 -22.60 -15.55
C VAL A 33 35.89 -21.12 -15.27
N PRO A 34 36.90 -20.49 -15.92
CA PRO A 34 37.17 -19.07 -15.72
C PRO A 34 36.02 -18.18 -16.21
N ALA A 35 35.28 -18.61 -17.24
CA ALA A 35 34.11 -17.89 -17.72
C ALA A 35 32.99 -17.82 -16.67
N THR A 36 32.72 -18.93 -15.96
CA THR A 36 31.73 -18.98 -14.88
C THR A 36 32.17 -18.13 -13.69
N LEU A 37 33.45 -18.18 -13.32
CA LEU A 37 34.01 -17.34 -12.26
C LEU A 37 33.82 -15.85 -12.56
N PHE A 38 34.09 -15.44 -13.80
CA PHE A 38 33.91 -14.06 -14.25
C PHE A 38 32.44 -13.60 -14.17
N LEU A 39 31.50 -14.51 -14.48
CA LEU A 39 30.06 -14.25 -14.39
C LEU A 39 29.59 -14.10 -12.94
N ILE A 40 30.11 -14.93 -12.02
CA ILE A 40 29.81 -14.82 -10.59
C ILE A 40 30.31 -13.48 -10.04
N LEU A 41 31.52 -13.04 -10.43
CA LEU A 41 32.11 -11.79 -9.94
C LEU A 41 31.34 -10.54 -10.42
N LEU A 42 30.77 -10.58 -11.64
CA LEU A 42 30.04 -9.44 -12.23
C LEU A 42 28.52 -9.55 -12.11
N GLY A 43 28.02 -10.60 -11.46
CA GLY A 43 26.60 -10.98 -11.42
C GLY A 43 25.69 -10.08 -10.61
N GLN A 44 26.21 -9.04 -9.94
CA GLN A 44 25.39 -8.14 -9.10
C GLN A 44 24.40 -7.28 -9.91
N HIS A 45 24.65 -7.07 -11.21
CA HIS A 45 23.75 -6.30 -12.07
C HIS A 45 23.10 -7.20 -13.14
N PHE A 46 21.77 -7.26 -13.17
CA PHE A 46 21.03 -8.14 -14.09
C PHE A 46 21.42 -7.95 -15.57
N ILE A 47 21.43 -6.71 -16.06
CA ILE A 47 21.75 -6.40 -17.46
C ILE A 47 23.22 -6.76 -17.78
N LEU A 48 24.15 -6.41 -16.88
CA LEU A 48 25.56 -6.73 -17.06
C LEU A 48 25.79 -8.24 -17.06
N SER A 49 25.12 -8.97 -16.16
CA SER A 49 25.20 -10.44 -16.10
C SER A 49 24.73 -11.09 -17.39
N LEU A 50 23.65 -10.58 -18.00
CA LEU A 50 23.15 -11.06 -19.29
C LEU A 50 24.14 -10.81 -20.43
N ILE A 51 24.78 -9.64 -20.47
CA ILE A 51 25.81 -9.32 -21.48
C ILE A 51 27.03 -10.22 -21.32
N VAL A 52 27.52 -10.37 -20.08
CA VAL A 52 28.67 -11.23 -19.77
C VAL A 52 28.37 -12.69 -20.13
N ALA A 53 27.17 -13.18 -19.78
CA ALA A 53 26.75 -14.54 -20.12
C ALA A 53 26.58 -14.76 -21.63
N SER A 54 26.07 -13.76 -22.35
CA SER A 54 25.78 -13.89 -23.79
C SER A 54 27.01 -13.72 -24.68
N PHE A 55 28.00 -12.94 -24.24
CA PHE A 55 29.17 -12.59 -25.07
C PHE A 55 30.49 -13.05 -24.48
N VAL A 56 30.79 -12.71 -23.22
CA VAL A 56 32.11 -12.96 -22.62
C VAL A 56 32.28 -14.45 -22.33
N PHE A 57 31.27 -15.06 -21.71
CA PHE A 57 31.26 -16.48 -21.36
C PHE A 57 31.52 -17.40 -22.56
N PRO A 58 30.76 -17.30 -23.67
CA PRO A 58 31.00 -18.12 -24.86
C PRO A 58 32.29 -17.75 -25.60
N ALA A 59 32.73 -16.48 -25.55
CA ALA A 59 33.97 -16.07 -26.20
C ALA A 59 35.20 -16.68 -25.53
N ILE A 60 35.24 -16.73 -24.20
CA ILE A 60 36.34 -17.37 -23.46
C ILE A 60 36.42 -18.86 -23.85
N ALA A 61 35.31 -19.59 -23.76
CA ALA A 61 35.29 -21.01 -24.12
C ALA A 61 35.68 -21.25 -25.60
N GLY A 62 35.19 -20.40 -26.51
CA GLY A 62 35.56 -20.46 -27.93
C GLY A 62 37.04 -20.17 -28.19
N LEU A 63 37.65 -19.20 -27.49
CA LEU A 63 39.07 -18.88 -27.62
C LEU A 63 39.98 -20.03 -27.14
N PHE A 64 39.60 -20.70 -26.04
CA PHE A 64 40.31 -21.90 -25.59
C PHE A 64 40.23 -23.03 -26.63
N ALA A 65 39.04 -23.26 -27.18
CA ALA A 65 38.83 -24.23 -28.25
C ALA A 65 39.66 -23.89 -29.50
N ARG A 66 39.76 -22.60 -29.86
CA ARG A 66 40.59 -22.11 -30.97
C ARG A 66 42.07 -22.40 -30.75
N TYR A 67 42.58 -22.10 -29.56
CA TYR A 67 44.01 -22.20 -29.25
C TYR A 67 44.48 -23.66 -29.26
N VAL A 68 43.72 -24.55 -28.62
CA VAL A 68 44.09 -25.96 -28.47
C VAL A 68 43.67 -26.79 -29.69
N GLY A 69 42.46 -26.56 -30.20
CA GLY A 69 41.83 -27.35 -31.25
C GLY A 69 42.18 -26.96 -32.67
N ARG A 70 42.62 -25.70 -32.88
CA ARG A 70 42.97 -25.14 -34.20
C ARG A 70 41.89 -25.35 -35.26
N LEU A 71 40.63 -25.22 -34.86
CA LEU A 71 39.47 -25.52 -35.69
C LEU A 71 39.35 -24.54 -36.87
N TYR A 72 39.18 -25.06 -38.08
CA TYR A 72 38.90 -24.23 -39.26
C TYR A 72 37.59 -24.63 -39.93
N SER A 73 37.25 -25.92 -39.92
CA SER A 73 36.04 -26.42 -40.55
C SER A 73 34.80 -26.02 -39.74
N SER A 74 33.66 -25.82 -40.40
CA SER A 74 32.39 -25.56 -39.70
C SER A 74 31.94 -26.79 -38.91
N ALA A 75 32.12 -27.99 -39.46
CA ALA A 75 31.73 -29.25 -38.83
C ALA A 75 32.45 -29.49 -37.49
N ALA A 76 33.75 -29.18 -37.39
CA ALA A 76 34.51 -29.33 -36.15
C ALA A 76 34.13 -28.30 -35.08
N ARG A 77 33.53 -27.16 -35.46
CA ARG A 77 33.13 -26.07 -34.55
C ARG A 77 31.72 -26.25 -33.96
N ILE A 78 30.84 -26.98 -34.63
CA ILE A 78 29.47 -27.23 -34.15
C ILE A 78 29.44 -27.86 -32.74
N PRO A 79 30.28 -28.87 -32.41
CA PRO A 79 30.26 -29.46 -31.06
C PRO A 79 30.65 -28.47 -29.95
N VAL A 80 31.63 -27.59 -30.21
CA VAL A 80 32.02 -26.52 -29.28
C VAL A 80 30.85 -25.55 -29.05
N MET A 81 30.18 -25.14 -30.13
CA MET A 81 28.97 -24.30 -30.06
C MET A 81 27.89 -24.94 -29.19
N LEU A 82 27.62 -26.24 -29.39
CA LEU A 82 26.58 -26.95 -28.64
C LEU A 82 26.92 -27.07 -27.15
N VAL A 83 28.15 -27.43 -26.80
CA VAL A 83 28.58 -27.53 -25.40
C VAL A 83 28.45 -26.19 -24.68
N VAL A 84 28.90 -25.10 -25.29
CA VAL A 84 28.80 -23.77 -24.70
C VAL A 84 27.35 -23.31 -24.59
N GLY A 85 26.53 -23.61 -25.61
CA GLY A 85 25.11 -23.31 -25.62
C GLY A 85 24.32 -24.02 -24.53
N PHE A 86 24.58 -25.31 -24.33
CA PHE A 86 23.97 -26.07 -23.23
C PHE A 86 24.44 -25.58 -21.87
N ALA A 87 25.73 -25.22 -21.72
CA ALA A 87 26.23 -24.63 -20.49
C ALA A 87 25.55 -23.30 -20.15
N TYR A 88 25.29 -22.44 -21.15
CA TYR A 88 24.54 -21.19 -20.98
C TYR A 88 23.10 -21.41 -20.50
N ILE A 89 22.41 -22.40 -21.08
CA ILE A 89 21.04 -22.76 -20.69
C ILE A 89 21.02 -23.33 -19.27
N ALA A 90 21.93 -24.25 -18.95
CA ALA A 90 22.06 -24.84 -17.62
C ALA A 90 22.34 -23.77 -16.56
N LEU A 91 23.21 -22.80 -16.88
CA LEU A 91 23.51 -21.69 -15.99
C LEU A 91 22.30 -20.78 -15.76
N GLY A 92 21.52 -20.48 -16.81
CA GLY A 92 20.29 -19.71 -16.68
C GLY A 92 19.27 -20.39 -15.76
N LEU A 93 19.17 -21.71 -15.82
CA LEU A 93 18.27 -22.47 -14.96
C LEU A 93 18.75 -22.53 -13.51
N LEU A 94 20.06 -22.70 -13.30
CA LEU A 94 20.67 -22.68 -11.97
C LEU A 94 20.50 -21.32 -11.27
N LEU A 95 20.51 -20.24 -12.05
CA LEU A 95 20.32 -18.86 -11.57
C LEU A 95 18.85 -18.41 -11.54
N GLN A 96 17.89 -19.31 -11.81
CA GLN A 96 16.46 -18.97 -11.91
C GLN A 96 16.20 -17.75 -12.81
N ALA A 97 16.91 -17.68 -13.94
CA ALA A 97 16.89 -16.52 -14.81
C ALA A 97 15.50 -16.33 -15.46
N LYS A 98 15.15 -15.07 -15.74
CA LYS A 98 13.91 -14.71 -16.42
C LYS A 98 13.89 -15.23 -17.86
N VAL A 99 12.70 -15.34 -18.45
CA VAL A 99 12.46 -15.81 -19.84
C VAL A 99 13.38 -15.15 -20.87
N ILE A 100 13.68 -13.86 -20.73
CA ILE A 100 14.56 -13.11 -21.64
C ILE A 100 15.97 -13.70 -21.75
N TRP A 101 16.46 -14.35 -20.68
CA TRP A 101 17.75 -15.04 -20.68
C TRP A 101 17.78 -16.17 -21.71
N PHE A 102 16.70 -16.95 -21.79
CA PHE A 102 16.59 -18.08 -22.71
C PHE A 102 16.34 -17.64 -24.15
N LEU A 103 15.65 -16.50 -24.35
CA LEU A 103 15.52 -15.89 -25.67
C LEU A 103 16.86 -15.43 -26.24
N ALA A 104 17.82 -15.06 -25.39
CA ALA A 104 19.16 -14.70 -25.80
C ALA A 104 20.05 -15.91 -26.17
N ALA A 105 19.59 -17.15 -25.97
CA ALA A 105 20.38 -18.37 -26.21
C ALA A 105 21.03 -18.47 -27.61
N PRO A 106 20.47 -17.97 -28.73
CA PRO A 106 21.17 -18.03 -30.02
C PRO A 106 22.50 -17.24 -30.06
N ILE A 107 22.63 -16.18 -29.23
CA ILE A 107 23.81 -15.31 -29.17
C ILE A 107 25.05 -16.11 -28.72
N PRO A 108 25.07 -16.80 -27.57
CA PRO A 108 26.24 -17.55 -27.13
C PRO A 108 26.63 -18.69 -28.07
N PHE A 109 25.68 -19.30 -28.78
CA PHE A 109 25.98 -20.28 -29.83
C PHE A 109 26.77 -19.61 -30.97
N GLY A 110 26.28 -18.47 -31.47
CA GLY A 110 26.96 -17.70 -32.51
C GLY A 110 28.36 -17.25 -32.09
N VAL A 111 28.50 -16.70 -30.88
CA VAL A 111 29.78 -16.21 -30.35
C VAL A 111 30.79 -17.35 -30.22
N ALA A 112 30.41 -18.49 -29.65
CA ALA A 112 31.29 -19.66 -29.52
C ALA A 112 31.71 -20.23 -30.88
N PHE A 113 30.80 -20.24 -31.86
CA PHE A 113 31.08 -20.72 -33.21
C PHE A 113 32.07 -19.81 -33.97
N VAL A 114 31.97 -18.49 -33.79
CA VAL A 114 32.86 -17.51 -34.43
C VAL A 114 34.23 -17.49 -33.75
N THR A 115 34.26 -17.41 -32.42
CA THR A 115 35.51 -17.28 -31.64
C THR A 115 36.37 -18.55 -31.67
N SER A 116 35.77 -19.72 -31.88
CA SER A 116 36.49 -21.00 -32.04
C SER A 116 37.24 -21.17 -33.35
N LYS A 117 37.03 -20.27 -34.33
CA LYS A 117 37.70 -20.32 -35.64
C LYS A 117 39.17 -19.87 -35.53
N LYS A 118 40.09 -20.72 -36.00
CA LYS A 118 41.51 -20.39 -36.22
C LYS A 118 41.64 -19.26 -37.25
N SER A 119 42.54 -18.31 -36.98
CA SER A 119 42.95 -17.34 -38.00
C SER A 119 43.78 -18.07 -39.07
N LEU A 120 43.40 -17.91 -40.32
CA LEU A 120 44.04 -18.55 -41.45
C LEU A 120 45.11 -17.62 -42.01
N THR A 121 46.27 -18.17 -42.32
CA THR A 121 47.29 -17.50 -43.11
C THR A 121 46.80 -17.32 -44.55
N LYS A 122 47.36 -16.34 -45.28
CA LYS A 122 47.02 -16.11 -46.70
C LYS A 122 47.05 -17.38 -47.57
N PRO A 123 48.09 -18.25 -47.50
CA PRO A 123 48.10 -19.49 -48.29
C PRO A 123 47.03 -20.50 -47.86
N GLU A 124 46.73 -20.64 -46.56
CA GLU A 124 45.65 -21.52 -46.07
C GLU A 124 44.27 -21.04 -46.58
N TRP A 125 44.03 -19.73 -46.60
CA TRP A 125 42.78 -19.16 -47.09
C TRP A 125 42.60 -19.44 -48.58
N GLN A 126 43.63 -19.21 -49.39
CA GLN A 126 43.61 -19.47 -50.83
C GLN A 126 43.49 -20.98 -51.14
N ALA A 127 44.09 -21.82 -50.30
CA ALA A 127 43.96 -23.27 -50.41
C ALA A 127 42.52 -23.76 -50.15
N ILE A 128 41.81 -23.16 -49.17
CA ILE A 128 40.39 -23.47 -48.91
C ILE A 128 39.51 -23.03 -50.09
N SER A 129 39.74 -21.84 -50.65
CA SER A 129 38.95 -21.38 -51.80
C SER A 129 39.17 -22.26 -53.03
N GLU A 130 40.42 -22.65 -53.33
CA GLU A 130 40.72 -23.52 -54.46
C GLU A 130 40.13 -24.93 -54.26
N HIS A 131 40.24 -25.49 -53.06
CA HIS A 131 39.66 -26.79 -52.72
C HIS A 131 38.13 -26.83 -52.91
N SER A 132 37.43 -25.72 -52.65
CA SER A 132 35.97 -25.63 -52.85
C SER A 132 35.57 -25.70 -54.33
N ILE A 133 36.47 -25.34 -55.25
CA ILE A 133 36.25 -25.36 -56.71
C ILE A 133 36.74 -26.69 -57.29
N LYS A 134 37.90 -27.18 -56.83
CA LYS A 134 38.50 -28.46 -57.24
C LYS A 134 39.00 -29.21 -56.00
N PRO A 135 38.26 -30.22 -55.50
CA PRO A 135 38.65 -30.91 -54.29
C PRO A 135 39.98 -31.63 -54.47
N PHE A 136 40.89 -31.42 -53.53
CA PHE A 136 42.09 -32.23 -53.37
C PHE A 136 41.67 -33.66 -52.99
N GLN A 137 42.28 -34.68 -53.58
CA GLN A 137 41.97 -36.08 -53.28
C GLN A 137 42.57 -36.48 -51.93
N LEU A 138 41.94 -36.04 -50.85
CA LEU A 138 42.31 -36.45 -49.50
C LEU A 138 41.38 -37.56 -49.03
N LYS A 139 41.97 -38.65 -48.56
CA LYS A 139 41.26 -39.74 -47.92
C LYS A 139 40.79 -39.26 -46.54
N GLU A 140 39.58 -38.71 -46.46
CA GLU A 140 38.98 -38.26 -45.20
C GLU A 140 38.88 -39.43 -44.21
N THR A 141 39.73 -39.41 -43.17
CA THR A 141 39.63 -40.29 -42.02
C THR A 141 38.63 -39.71 -41.01
N SER A 142 37.37 -39.52 -41.41
CA SER A 142 36.36 -38.85 -40.58
C SER A 142 35.79 -39.74 -39.46
N GLY A 143 36.65 -40.30 -38.61
CA GLY A 143 36.25 -40.97 -37.36
C GLY A 143 35.47 -40.04 -36.43
N PHE A 144 35.61 -38.72 -36.59
CA PHE A 144 34.93 -37.71 -35.78
C PHE A 144 33.40 -37.73 -35.91
N ARG A 145 32.83 -37.95 -37.11
CA ARG A 145 31.37 -38.01 -37.30
C ARG A 145 30.73 -39.18 -36.52
N LYS A 146 31.46 -40.28 -36.36
CA LYS A 146 30.98 -41.47 -35.63
C LYS A 146 31.09 -41.31 -34.11
N ALA A 147 32.03 -40.51 -33.60
CA ALA A 147 32.26 -40.33 -32.17
C ALA A 147 31.52 -39.12 -31.57
N ALA A 148 31.30 -38.04 -32.32
CA ALA A 148 30.76 -36.79 -31.78
C ALA A 148 29.26 -36.85 -31.44
N LEU A 149 28.46 -37.59 -32.22
CA LEU A 149 27.02 -37.71 -32.01
C LEU A 149 26.64 -38.46 -30.71
N PRO A 150 27.22 -39.63 -30.39
CA PRO A 150 26.89 -40.33 -29.14
C PRO A 150 27.36 -39.57 -27.89
N LEU A 151 28.49 -38.86 -27.95
CA LEU A 151 28.96 -38.01 -26.84
C LEU A 151 27.98 -36.86 -26.54
N LEU A 152 27.39 -36.24 -27.57
CA LEU A 152 26.39 -35.17 -27.41
C LEU A 152 25.10 -35.66 -26.73
N VAL A 153 24.67 -36.90 -27.01
CA VAL A 153 23.51 -37.52 -26.37
C VAL A 153 23.82 -37.90 -24.92
N LEU A 154 25.03 -38.39 -24.65
CA LEU A 154 25.44 -38.80 -23.30
C LEU A 154 25.54 -37.63 -22.32
N PHE A 155 25.86 -36.42 -22.79
CA PHE A 155 25.97 -35.23 -21.94
C PHE A 155 24.65 -34.44 -21.77
N SER A 156 23.68 -34.58 -22.69
CA SER A 156 22.41 -33.84 -22.59
C SER A 156 21.38 -34.51 -21.68
N LEU A 157 21.38 -35.84 -21.59
CA LEU A 157 20.46 -36.61 -20.75
C LEU A 157 20.61 -36.30 -19.24
N PRO A 158 21.82 -36.28 -18.64
CA PRO A 158 21.99 -35.96 -17.22
C PRO A 158 21.58 -34.53 -16.88
N ALA A 159 21.81 -33.58 -17.79
CA ALA A 159 21.41 -32.18 -17.59
C ALA A 159 19.89 -32.01 -17.59
N LEU A 160 19.18 -32.70 -18.50
CA LEU A 160 17.71 -32.74 -18.54
C LEU A 160 17.12 -33.47 -17.33
N SER A 161 17.74 -34.58 -16.89
CA SER A 161 17.32 -35.30 -15.68
C SER A 161 17.54 -34.49 -14.40
N TYR A 162 18.66 -33.78 -14.30
CA TYR A 162 18.94 -32.88 -13.19
C TYR A 162 17.96 -31.68 -13.16
N LEU A 163 17.59 -31.16 -14.33
CA LEU A 163 16.59 -30.11 -14.48
C LEU A 163 15.19 -30.54 -14.04
N TYR A 164 14.78 -31.75 -14.40
CA TYR A 164 13.51 -32.32 -13.96
C TYR A 164 13.49 -32.55 -12.44
N PHE A 165 14.63 -32.93 -11.85
CA PHE A 165 14.73 -33.19 -10.42
C PHE A 165 14.87 -31.91 -9.57
N MET A 166 15.37 -30.81 -10.14
CA MET A 166 15.60 -29.54 -9.44
C MET A 166 14.45 -28.53 -9.53
N LEU A 167 13.37 -28.81 -10.25
CA LEU A 167 12.15 -27.99 -10.15
C LEU A 167 11.50 -28.24 -8.77
N PRO A 168 11.52 -27.25 -7.84
CA PRO A 168 11.18 -27.45 -6.43
C PRO A 168 9.65 -27.46 -6.19
N ASP A 169 8.90 -28.11 -7.07
CA ASP A 169 7.45 -27.86 -7.24
C ASP A 169 6.52 -28.66 -6.33
N ASN A 170 7.02 -29.40 -5.32
CA ASN A 170 6.11 -30.10 -4.40
C ASN A 170 6.49 -30.05 -2.92
N ALA A 171 7.58 -29.39 -2.53
CA ALA A 171 7.98 -29.40 -1.12
C ALA A 171 6.98 -28.64 -0.22
N CYS A 172 6.47 -27.49 -0.68
CA CYS A 172 5.44 -26.71 -0.01
C CYS A 172 4.10 -27.46 -0.02
N LEU A 173 3.62 -27.85 -1.20
CA LEU A 173 2.35 -28.58 -1.34
C LEU A 173 2.30 -29.87 -0.51
N LYS A 174 3.34 -30.70 -0.57
CA LYS A 174 3.46 -31.92 0.25
C LYS A 174 3.45 -31.63 1.74
N SER A 175 4.02 -30.50 2.18
CA SER A 175 4.00 -30.12 3.60
C SER A 175 2.61 -29.69 4.05
N ILE A 176 1.83 -29.05 3.17
CA ILE A 176 0.42 -28.70 3.42
C ILE A 176 -0.42 -29.96 3.50
N GLU A 177 -0.25 -30.90 2.55
CA GLU A 177 -0.96 -32.20 2.54
C GLU A 177 -0.67 -33.04 3.79
N GLN A 178 0.57 -32.99 4.28
CA GLN A 178 1.01 -33.71 5.48
C GLN A 178 0.63 -33.03 6.80
N ASN A 179 -0.10 -31.92 6.77
CA ASN A 179 -0.44 -31.12 7.96
C ASN A 179 0.78 -30.67 8.78
N ASN A 180 1.95 -30.55 8.15
CA ASN A 180 3.17 -30.15 8.85
C ASN A 180 3.30 -28.62 8.83
N TYR A 181 2.51 -27.94 9.67
CA TYR A 181 2.43 -26.47 9.73
C TYR A 181 3.79 -25.77 9.83
N LEU A 182 4.69 -26.27 10.68
CA LEU A 182 6.05 -25.73 10.82
C LEU A 182 6.83 -25.81 9.52
N SER A 183 6.69 -26.91 8.78
CA SER A 183 7.34 -27.09 7.49
C SER A 183 6.66 -26.31 6.35
N VAL A 184 5.36 -26.04 6.44
CA VAL A 184 4.62 -25.24 5.44
C VAL A 184 5.21 -23.85 5.36
N THR A 185 5.32 -23.17 6.50
CA THR A 185 5.87 -21.82 6.54
C THR A 185 7.29 -21.74 5.97
N GLU A 186 8.22 -22.57 6.45
CA GLU A 186 9.62 -22.60 5.96
C GLU A 186 9.72 -22.82 4.44
N LYS A 187 8.99 -23.83 3.91
CA LYS A 187 9.10 -24.24 2.50
C LYS A 187 8.27 -23.39 1.55
N CYS A 188 7.22 -22.73 2.03
CA CYS A 188 6.33 -21.90 1.21
C CYS A 188 6.78 -20.43 1.15
N THR A 189 7.54 -19.93 2.13
CA THR A 189 8.06 -18.55 2.16
C THR A 189 9.51 -18.44 1.63
N LEU A 190 9.98 -19.42 0.85
CA LEU A 190 11.32 -19.45 0.23
C LEU A 190 12.49 -19.27 1.21
N GLY A 191 12.31 -19.60 2.50
CA GLY A 191 13.33 -19.39 3.53
C GLY A 191 13.71 -17.92 3.79
N LYS A 192 12.97 -16.94 3.23
CA LYS A 192 13.26 -15.50 3.39
C LYS A 192 12.62 -14.89 4.63
N ALA A 193 11.56 -15.48 5.16
CA ALA A 193 11.02 -15.09 6.46
C ALA A 193 11.99 -15.56 7.54
N GLY A 194 12.69 -14.64 8.20
CA GLY A 194 13.70 -14.97 9.23
C GLY A 194 13.13 -15.80 10.39
N SER A 195 11.81 -15.79 10.58
CA SER A 195 11.06 -16.82 11.31
C SER A 195 9.56 -16.74 10.96
N ILE A 196 8.84 -17.84 11.23
CA ILE A 196 7.36 -17.87 11.27
C ILE A 196 6.82 -16.71 12.09
N ARG A 197 7.45 -16.42 13.23
CA ARG A 197 7.04 -15.35 14.13
C ARG A 197 7.15 -13.99 13.47
N ASN A 198 8.17 -13.72 12.66
CA ASN A 198 8.33 -12.43 11.98
C ASN A 198 7.31 -12.23 10.87
N TRP A 199 7.01 -13.29 10.11
CA TRP A 199 5.98 -13.23 9.06
C TRP A 199 4.56 -13.15 9.65
N LEU A 200 4.24 -13.95 10.67
CA LEU A 200 2.96 -13.87 11.39
C LEU A 200 2.81 -12.57 12.20
N ALA A 201 3.91 -11.91 12.56
CA ALA A 201 3.88 -10.61 13.23
C ALA A 201 3.76 -9.43 12.25
N GLY A 202 3.75 -9.66 10.93
CA GLY A 202 3.67 -8.60 9.92
C GLY A 202 4.94 -7.73 9.80
N ASN A 203 6.09 -8.24 10.25
CA ASN A 203 7.34 -7.46 10.30
C ASN A 203 8.18 -7.54 9.02
N ASP A 204 7.91 -8.51 8.13
CA ASP A 204 8.62 -8.68 6.85
C ASP A 204 7.64 -8.53 5.68
N PRO A 205 7.80 -7.53 4.78
CA PRO A 205 6.96 -7.39 3.60
C PRO A 205 7.17 -8.60 2.68
N ALA A 206 6.12 -9.40 2.51
CA ALA A 206 6.15 -10.64 1.76
C ALA A 206 6.13 -10.43 0.24
N SER A 207 7.00 -9.57 -0.30
CA SER A 207 7.00 -9.24 -1.74
C SER A 207 7.35 -10.43 -2.65
N ASP A 208 7.88 -11.53 -2.10
CA ASP A 208 8.27 -12.75 -2.82
C ASP A 208 7.62 -14.03 -2.23
N HIS A 209 6.28 -14.06 -2.04
CA HIS A 209 5.60 -15.29 -1.60
C HIS A 209 5.12 -16.17 -2.77
N LYS A 210 4.95 -17.49 -2.53
CA LYS A 210 4.42 -18.45 -3.52
C LYS A 210 2.89 -18.50 -3.61
N PHE A 211 2.16 -17.63 -2.92
CA PHE A 211 0.71 -17.74 -2.79
C PHE A 211 -0.10 -17.10 -3.92
N GLY A 212 0.52 -16.45 -4.91
CA GLY A 212 -0.19 -15.77 -6.00
C GLY A 212 -0.84 -14.48 -5.52
N THR A 213 -2.03 -14.13 -6.00
CA THR A 213 -2.78 -12.95 -5.52
C THR A 213 -4.14 -13.36 -4.97
N TYR A 214 -4.82 -12.47 -4.25
CA TYR A 214 -6.18 -12.74 -3.75
C TYR A 214 -7.15 -13.22 -4.85
N TYR A 215 -7.07 -12.63 -6.05
CA TYR A 215 -7.91 -12.98 -7.20
C TYR A 215 -7.34 -14.11 -8.07
N SER A 216 -6.06 -14.41 -7.96
CA SER A 216 -5.40 -15.51 -8.66
C SER A 216 -4.52 -16.32 -7.70
N PRO A 217 -5.15 -17.03 -6.74
CA PRO A 217 -4.41 -17.78 -5.72
C PRO A 217 -3.72 -19.01 -6.36
N THR A 218 -2.53 -19.36 -5.86
CA THR A 218 -1.87 -20.60 -6.28
C THR A 218 -2.55 -21.85 -5.70
N LYS A 219 -2.16 -23.04 -6.17
CA LYS A 219 -2.72 -24.31 -5.68
C LYS A 219 -2.48 -24.49 -4.18
N GLU A 220 -1.33 -24.03 -3.70
CA GLU A 220 -0.93 -24.03 -2.30
C GLU A 220 -1.84 -23.14 -1.45
N ALA A 221 -2.10 -21.92 -1.92
CA ALA A 221 -3.02 -20.98 -1.26
C ALA A 221 -4.44 -21.57 -1.19
N MET A 222 -4.92 -22.16 -2.29
CA MET A 222 -6.23 -22.80 -2.33
C MET A 222 -6.33 -23.99 -1.37
N LEU A 223 -5.29 -24.83 -1.28
CA LEU A 223 -5.27 -25.96 -0.35
C LEU A 223 -5.26 -25.49 1.12
N ILE A 224 -4.47 -24.47 1.44
CA ILE A 224 -4.46 -23.85 2.78
C ILE A 224 -5.85 -23.30 3.12
N ARG A 225 -6.49 -22.60 2.19
CA ARG A 225 -7.86 -22.10 2.35
C ARG A 225 -8.85 -23.23 2.62
N THR A 226 -8.82 -24.31 1.84
CA THR A 226 -9.71 -25.47 2.06
C THR A 226 -9.53 -26.08 3.46
N LYS A 227 -8.29 -26.14 3.96
CA LYS A 227 -8.00 -26.61 5.33
C LYS A 227 -8.41 -25.61 6.41
N ALA A 228 -8.33 -24.32 6.14
CA ALA A 228 -8.87 -23.30 7.04
C ALA A 228 -10.40 -23.43 7.15
N GLU A 229 -11.07 -23.63 6.01
CA GLU A 229 -12.52 -23.83 5.89
C GLU A 229 -12.99 -25.13 6.55
N SER A 230 -12.15 -26.17 6.60
CA SER A 230 -12.47 -27.42 7.33
C SER A 230 -12.39 -27.29 8.85
N GLY A 231 -11.95 -26.16 9.39
CA GLY A 231 -11.89 -25.91 10.83
C GLY A 231 -10.52 -26.17 11.47
N GLU A 232 -9.49 -26.47 10.70
CA GLU A 232 -8.15 -26.73 11.24
C GLU A 232 -7.51 -25.41 11.74
N ALA A 233 -7.46 -25.22 13.06
CA ALA A 233 -7.05 -23.97 13.71
C ALA A 233 -5.73 -23.36 13.18
N GLN A 234 -4.72 -24.19 12.95
CA GLN A 234 -3.42 -23.75 12.43
C GLN A 234 -3.53 -23.19 11.00
N PHE A 235 -4.37 -23.79 10.16
CA PHE A 235 -4.62 -23.32 8.80
C PHE A 235 -5.52 -22.08 8.77
N GLN A 236 -6.42 -21.90 9.75
CA GLN A 236 -7.18 -20.65 9.91
C GLN A 236 -6.25 -19.46 10.20
N ILE A 237 -5.28 -19.65 11.10
CA ILE A 237 -4.26 -18.63 11.38
C ILE A 237 -3.39 -18.39 10.14
N LEU A 238 -2.93 -19.44 9.47
CA LEU A 238 -2.10 -19.32 8.27
C LEU A 238 -2.82 -18.58 7.15
N TRP A 239 -4.08 -18.93 6.91
CA TRP A 239 -4.86 -18.32 5.85
C TRP A 239 -5.17 -16.86 6.16
N TRP A 240 -5.47 -16.51 7.42
CA TRP A 240 -5.54 -15.10 7.83
C TRP A 240 -4.26 -14.35 7.49
N SER A 241 -3.08 -14.88 7.82
CA SER A 241 -1.81 -14.22 7.49
C SER A 241 -1.57 -14.10 5.98
N ILE A 242 -2.00 -15.08 5.18
CA ILE A 242 -1.93 -14.97 3.72
C ILE A 242 -2.85 -13.85 3.24
N VAL A 243 -4.10 -13.81 3.68
CA VAL A 243 -5.05 -12.78 3.24
C VAL A 243 -4.59 -11.40 3.72
N ASP A 244 -4.20 -11.26 4.99
CA ASP A 244 -3.95 -9.96 5.62
C ASP A 244 -2.54 -9.41 5.40
N GLU A 245 -1.54 -10.24 5.13
CA GLU A 245 -0.14 -9.79 4.97
C GLU A 245 0.43 -10.08 3.58
N ALA A 246 0.18 -11.26 3.01
CA ALA A 246 0.66 -11.59 1.66
C ALA A 246 -0.17 -10.91 0.58
N TYR A 247 -1.49 -10.95 0.71
CA TYR A 247 -2.40 -10.35 -0.28
C TYR A 247 -2.73 -8.89 -0.01
N ARG A 248 -2.24 -8.30 1.09
CA ARG A 248 -2.47 -6.89 1.36
C ARG A 248 -1.86 -6.05 0.25
N PRO A 249 -2.67 -5.21 -0.42
CA PRO A 249 -2.16 -4.34 -1.46
C PRO A 249 -1.02 -3.46 -0.92
N GLY A 250 0.04 -3.33 -1.71
CA GLY A 250 1.04 -2.28 -1.49
C GLY A 250 0.40 -0.88 -1.62
N PRO A 251 1.09 0.17 -1.15
CA PRO A 251 0.58 1.55 -1.15
C PRO A 251 0.15 2.07 -2.53
N ASP A 252 0.64 1.47 -3.62
CA ASP A 252 0.37 1.88 -5.00
C ASP A 252 -0.83 1.17 -5.65
N ALA A 253 -1.57 0.34 -4.91
CA ALA A 253 -2.64 -0.48 -5.48
C ALA A 253 -3.99 0.28 -5.57
N GLU A 254 -4.04 1.34 -6.36
CA GLU A 254 -5.27 2.05 -6.73
C GLU A 254 -6.29 1.17 -7.51
N GLN A 255 -5.93 -0.08 -7.84
CA GLN A 255 -6.73 -0.97 -8.70
C GLN A 255 -7.83 -1.78 -7.98
N PHE A 256 -8.02 -1.64 -6.67
CA PHE A 256 -9.03 -2.44 -5.95
C PHE A 256 -10.42 -1.78 -5.91
N ALA A 257 -11.01 -1.59 -7.10
CA ALA A 257 -12.46 -1.49 -7.23
C ALA A 257 -13.07 -2.85 -6.85
N GLY A 258 -13.55 -2.98 -5.60
CA GLY A 258 -14.00 -4.26 -5.01
C GLY A 258 -13.39 -4.59 -3.64
N SER A 259 -12.75 -3.62 -2.98
CA SER A 259 -12.12 -3.69 -1.65
C SER A 259 -12.99 -4.40 -0.60
N ASP A 260 -14.31 -4.23 -0.65
CA ASP A 260 -15.21 -4.75 0.38
C ASP A 260 -15.16 -6.28 0.49
N LYS A 261 -15.02 -7.00 -0.62
CA LYS A 261 -14.96 -8.48 -0.57
C LYS A 261 -13.69 -8.96 0.13
N TYR A 262 -12.55 -8.38 -0.24
CA TYR A 262 -11.27 -8.69 0.38
C TYR A 262 -11.27 -8.29 1.85
N GLU A 263 -11.70 -7.07 2.18
CA GLU A 263 -11.73 -6.56 3.56
C GLU A 263 -12.66 -7.39 4.46
N ASN A 264 -13.82 -7.82 3.93
CA ASN A 264 -14.73 -8.70 4.66
C ASN A 264 -14.12 -10.09 4.91
N ASP A 265 -13.41 -10.66 3.93
CA ASP A 265 -12.75 -11.96 4.05
C ASP A 265 -11.56 -11.87 5.02
N ALA A 266 -10.72 -10.83 4.90
CA ALA A 266 -9.63 -10.54 5.81
C ALA A 266 -10.12 -10.39 7.26
N ARG A 267 -11.19 -9.61 7.47
CA ARG A 267 -11.84 -9.45 8.80
C ARG A 267 -12.38 -10.77 9.33
N PHE A 268 -13.08 -11.54 8.49
CA PHE A 268 -13.63 -12.84 8.88
C PHE A 268 -12.52 -13.78 9.40
N TRP A 269 -11.43 -13.93 8.64
CA TRP A 269 -10.33 -14.79 9.04
C TRP A 269 -9.54 -14.24 10.23
N ARG A 270 -9.42 -12.92 10.35
CA ARG A 270 -8.82 -12.29 11.53
C ARG A 270 -9.62 -12.57 12.79
N HIS A 271 -10.95 -12.45 12.73
CA HIS A 271 -11.83 -12.80 13.84
C HIS A 271 -11.69 -14.27 14.24
N LYS A 272 -11.61 -15.18 13.26
CA LYS A 272 -11.37 -16.61 13.51
C LYS A 272 -10.02 -16.86 14.18
N ALA A 273 -8.94 -16.26 13.68
CA ALA A 273 -7.60 -16.38 14.26
C ALA A 273 -7.56 -15.81 15.70
N ALA A 274 -8.17 -14.66 15.95
CA ALA A 274 -8.26 -14.05 17.28
C ALA A 274 -9.03 -14.93 18.27
N LEU A 275 -10.14 -15.56 17.86
CA LEU A 275 -10.90 -16.51 18.69
C LEU A 275 -10.10 -17.77 19.06
N LEU A 276 -9.09 -18.11 18.26
CA LEU A 276 -8.14 -19.18 18.56
C LEU A 276 -6.99 -18.72 19.48
N GLY A 277 -7.02 -17.49 19.97
CA GLY A 277 -5.98 -16.90 20.81
C GLY A 277 -4.73 -16.45 20.04
N HIS A 278 -4.83 -16.24 18.72
CA HIS A 278 -3.72 -15.72 17.95
C HIS A 278 -3.47 -14.24 18.25
N ARG A 279 -2.48 -13.95 19.09
CA ARG A 279 -2.16 -12.60 19.57
C ARG A 279 -2.01 -11.54 18.46
N PRO A 280 -1.26 -11.74 17.37
CA PRO A 280 -1.17 -10.75 16.29
C PRO A 280 -2.53 -10.34 15.70
N ALA A 281 -3.48 -11.28 15.58
CA ALA A 281 -4.83 -10.98 15.09
C ALA A 281 -5.62 -10.11 16.10
N VAL A 282 -5.47 -10.37 17.40
CA VAL A 282 -6.06 -9.58 18.48
C VAL A 282 -5.47 -8.16 18.50
N GLU A 283 -4.14 -8.04 18.41
CA GLU A 283 -3.45 -6.75 18.38
C GLU A 283 -3.83 -5.92 17.14
N LYS A 284 -4.01 -6.58 16.00
CA LYS A 284 -4.48 -5.94 14.77
C LYS A 284 -5.92 -5.44 14.89
N GLU A 285 -6.84 -6.23 15.45
CA GLU A 285 -8.21 -5.78 15.74
C GLU A 285 -8.22 -4.59 16.71
N LEU A 286 -7.35 -4.61 17.73
CA LEU A 286 -7.26 -3.52 18.68
C LEU A 286 -6.79 -2.23 18.00
N ALA A 287 -5.75 -2.32 17.18
CA ALA A 287 -5.27 -1.18 16.39
C ALA A 287 -6.36 -0.63 15.47
N ILE A 288 -7.18 -1.50 14.87
CA ILE A 288 -8.32 -1.09 14.04
C ILE A 288 -9.36 -0.39 14.89
N TYR A 289 -9.77 -0.93 16.04
CA TYR A 289 -10.77 -0.30 16.92
C TYR A 289 -10.30 1.06 17.44
N SER A 290 -9.03 1.17 17.84
CA SER A 290 -8.43 2.44 18.24
C SER A 290 -8.39 3.47 17.10
N SER A 291 -8.05 3.04 15.88
CA SER A 291 -8.02 3.92 14.70
C SER A 291 -9.42 4.35 14.27
N VAL A 292 -10.39 3.43 14.23
CA VAL A 292 -11.76 3.75 13.81
C VAL A 292 -12.51 4.55 14.86
N ALA A 293 -12.12 4.49 16.14
CA ALA A 293 -12.67 5.35 17.19
C ALA A 293 -12.41 6.86 16.96
N GLN A 294 -11.49 7.21 16.06
CA GLN A 294 -11.27 8.60 15.63
C GLN A 294 -12.34 9.13 14.66
N HIS A 295 -13.20 8.24 14.15
CA HIS A 295 -14.17 8.55 13.10
C HIS A 295 -15.56 8.04 13.48
N VAL A 296 -16.61 8.72 13.04
CA VAL A 296 -17.98 8.25 13.24
C VAL A 296 -18.23 6.98 12.43
N ARG A 297 -18.81 5.98 13.08
CA ARG A 297 -19.17 4.69 12.46
C ARG A 297 -20.65 4.40 12.57
N ALA A 298 -21.10 3.46 11.73
CA ALA A 298 -22.46 2.94 11.81
C ALA A 298 -22.68 2.17 13.12
N GLU A 299 -23.87 2.28 13.69
CA GLU A 299 -24.24 1.61 14.94
C GLU A 299 -24.02 0.09 14.86
N ALA A 300 -24.38 -0.53 13.73
CA ALA A 300 -24.18 -1.95 13.50
C ALA A 300 -22.71 -2.38 13.63
N PHE A 301 -21.77 -1.52 13.22
CA PHE A 301 -20.34 -1.80 13.36
C PHE A 301 -19.90 -1.79 14.82
N LYS A 302 -20.31 -0.77 15.61
CA LYS A 302 -20.04 -0.70 17.05
C LYS A 302 -20.59 -1.92 17.78
N GLN A 303 -21.83 -2.31 17.50
CA GLN A 303 -22.46 -3.48 18.13
C GLN A 303 -21.75 -4.79 17.76
N GLN A 304 -21.33 -4.95 16.51
CA GLN A 304 -20.52 -6.11 16.08
C GLN A 304 -19.17 -6.16 16.79
N ALA A 305 -18.47 -5.02 16.89
CA ALA A 305 -17.18 -4.91 17.59
C ALA A 305 -17.30 -5.23 19.08
N ILE A 306 -18.33 -4.72 19.75
CA ILE A 306 -18.61 -5.00 21.18
C ILE A 306 -18.93 -6.49 21.37
N ALA A 307 -19.80 -7.06 20.53
CA ALA A 307 -20.19 -8.47 20.63
C ALA A 307 -18.98 -9.39 20.43
N PHE A 308 -18.15 -9.12 19.42
CA PHE A 308 -16.94 -9.88 19.14
C PHE A 308 -15.92 -9.76 20.28
N SER A 309 -15.67 -8.55 20.78
CA SER A 309 -14.73 -8.32 21.90
C SER A 309 -15.18 -9.03 23.18
N LYS A 310 -16.49 -9.02 23.48
CA LYS A 310 -17.06 -9.78 24.61
C LYS A 310 -16.89 -11.29 24.43
N GLN A 311 -16.98 -11.79 23.20
CA GLN A 311 -16.72 -13.21 22.90
C GLN A 311 -15.26 -13.58 23.21
N LEU A 312 -14.29 -12.73 22.82
CA LEU A 312 -12.88 -12.93 23.15
C LEU A 312 -12.62 -12.87 24.67
N ALA A 313 -13.27 -11.94 25.37
CA ALA A 313 -13.14 -11.80 26.83
C ALA A 313 -13.71 -13.02 27.56
N ALA A 314 -14.87 -13.53 27.12
CA ALA A 314 -15.46 -14.76 27.64
C ALA A 314 -14.55 -16.00 27.42
N ALA A 315 -13.80 -16.01 26.31
CA ALA A 315 -12.80 -17.03 26.01
C ALA A 315 -11.46 -16.83 26.75
N LYS A 316 -11.33 -15.79 27.59
CA LYS A 316 -10.12 -15.43 28.35
C LYS A 316 -8.88 -15.22 27.46
N ILE A 317 -9.08 -14.67 26.26
CA ILE A 317 -7.98 -14.31 25.37
C ILE A 317 -7.23 -13.10 25.92
N GLU A 318 -5.89 -13.14 25.87
CA GLU A 318 -5.02 -12.02 26.29
C GLU A 318 -5.45 -10.71 25.59
N ARG A 319 -5.52 -9.60 26.34
CA ARG A 319 -5.91 -8.25 25.85
C ARG A 319 -7.36 -8.11 25.36
N ALA A 320 -8.23 -9.10 25.58
CA ALA A 320 -9.64 -8.99 25.17
C ALA A 320 -10.40 -7.87 25.90
N ASP A 321 -10.05 -7.56 27.16
CA ASP A 321 -10.66 -6.46 27.91
C ASP A 321 -10.31 -5.09 27.31
N GLU A 322 -9.08 -4.93 26.81
CA GLU A 322 -8.66 -3.72 26.07
C GLU A 322 -9.47 -3.56 24.78
N LEU A 323 -9.76 -4.67 24.08
CA LEU A 323 -10.63 -4.67 22.91
C LEU A 323 -12.06 -4.26 23.24
N VAL A 324 -12.62 -4.73 24.37
CA VAL A 324 -13.95 -4.31 24.82
C VAL A 324 -13.97 -2.81 25.11
N ALA A 325 -12.95 -2.29 25.79
CA ALA A 325 -12.83 -0.85 26.04
C ALA A 325 -12.74 -0.06 24.72
N ALA A 326 -11.86 -0.46 23.80
CA ALA A 326 -11.69 0.17 22.50
C ALA A 326 -12.99 0.13 21.66
N ALA A 327 -13.72 -0.99 21.67
CA ALA A 327 -14.98 -1.13 20.97
C ALA A 327 -16.09 -0.22 21.53
N ASN A 328 -16.13 -0.03 22.85
CA ASN A 328 -17.07 0.90 23.49
C ASN A 328 -16.76 2.37 23.15
N ASN A 329 -15.47 2.69 22.93
CA ASN A 329 -15.01 4.03 22.55
C ASN A 329 -15.28 4.37 21.07
N ILE A 330 -15.78 3.42 20.26
CA ILE A 330 -16.22 3.72 18.90
C ILE A 330 -17.43 4.66 18.97
N VAL A 331 -17.31 5.82 18.34
CA VAL A 331 -18.36 6.85 18.33
C VAL A 331 -19.30 6.62 17.15
N THR A 332 -20.61 6.65 17.43
CA THR A 332 -21.66 6.56 16.41
C THR A 332 -22.46 7.85 16.33
N GLN A 333 -23.25 7.99 15.27
CA GLN A 333 -24.18 9.13 15.16
C GLN A 333 -25.17 9.17 16.33
N SER A 334 -25.58 8.01 16.86
CA SER A 334 -26.47 7.94 18.02
C SER A 334 -25.81 8.50 19.28
N ASP A 335 -24.51 8.22 19.49
CA ASP A 335 -23.76 8.79 20.62
C ASP A 335 -23.70 10.32 20.53
N ILE A 336 -23.47 10.87 19.32
CA ILE A 336 -23.43 12.32 19.08
C ILE A 336 -24.79 12.97 19.32
N VAL A 337 -25.87 12.38 18.79
CA VAL A 337 -27.24 12.85 19.04
C VAL A 337 -27.58 12.79 20.53
N GLN A 338 -27.15 11.73 21.23
CA GLN A 338 -27.37 11.60 22.66
C GLN A 338 -26.62 12.66 23.45
N ARG A 339 -25.38 12.99 23.06
CA ARG A 339 -24.61 14.10 23.64
C ARG A 339 -25.33 15.43 23.42
N TYR A 340 -25.73 15.73 22.19
CA TYR A 340 -26.50 16.92 21.84
C TYR A 340 -27.76 17.06 22.72
N ARG A 341 -28.56 15.99 22.86
CA ARG A 341 -29.75 15.97 23.72
C ARG A 341 -29.42 16.18 25.20
N THR A 342 -28.32 15.60 25.67
CA THR A 342 -27.87 15.74 27.06
C THR A 342 -27.45 17.18 27.34
N GLN A 343 -26.70 17.81 26.44
CA GLN A 343 -26.31 19.22 26.56
C GLN A 343 -27.55 20.14 26.53
N LEU A 344 -28.51 19.88 25.63
CA LEU A 344 -29.78 20.63 25.59
C LEU A 344 -30.63 20.50 26.86
N ALA A 345 -30.47 19.42 27.63
CA ALA A 345 -31.23 19.19 28.85
C ALA A 345 -30.67 19.96 30.05
N ASP A 346 -29.39 20.35 30.02
CA ASP A 346 -28.70 21.04 31.13
C ASP A 346 -27.82 22.19 30.61
N LEU A 347 -28.47 23.21 30.05
CA LEU A 347 -27.80 24.39 29.48
C LEU A 347 -26.96 25.16 30.51
N GLU A 348 -27.37 25.16 31.77
CA GLU A 348 -26.70 25.90 32.84
C GLU A 348 -25.33 25.30 33.21
N ALA A 349 -25.10 24.02 32.93
CA ALA A 349 -23.80 23.38 33.15
C ALA A 349 -22.76 23.71 32.06
N LEU A 350 -23.19 24.17 30.89
CA LEU A 350 -22.34 24.29 29.71
C LEU A 350 -21.45 25.54 29.72
N SER A 351 -20.28 25.43 29.09
CA SER A 351 -19.40 26.55 28.80
C SER A 351 -19.99 27.49 27.73
N PHE A 352 -19.39 28.66 27.54
CA PHE A 352 -19.83 29.60 26.52
C PHE A 352 -19.71 29.01 25.11
N ASP A 353 -18.59 28.35 24.81
CA ASP A 353 -18.32 27.77 23.49
C ASP A 353 -19.28 26.61 23.18
N GLU A 354 -19.65 25.81 24.18
CA GLU A 354 -20.66 24.75 24.02
C GLU A 354 -22.06 25.33 23.75
N LEU A 355 -22.44 26.42 24.44
CA LEU A 355 -23.71 27.10 24.18
C LEU A 355 -23.73 27.77 22.80
N ASP A 356 -22.62 28.36 22.37
CA ASP A 356 -22.51 28.96 21.04
C ASP A 356 -22.63 27.90 19.94
N ASN A 357 -21.98 26.76 20.10
CA ASN A 357 -22.13 25.61 19.21
C ASN A 357 -23.57 25.07 19.19
N LEU A 358 -24.21 24.92 20.36
CA LEU A 358 -25.62 24.50 20.42
C LEU A 358 -26.55 25.51 19.76
N LEU A 359 -26.33 26.81 19.99
CA LEU A 359 -27.11 27.88 19.37
C LEU A 359 -26.99 27.82 17.85
N TYR A 360 -25.76 27.70 17.35
CA TYR A 360 -25.51 27.51 15.93
C TYR A 360 -26.26 26.30 15.39
N ALA A 361 -26.23 25.17 16.12
CA ALA A 361 -26.88 23.95 15.72
C ALA A 361 -28.40 24.10 15.60
N VAL A 362 -29.07 24.63 16.62
CA VAL A 362 -30.54 24.78 16.60
C VAL A 362 -31.02 25.86 15.63
N GLU A 363 -30.17 26.81 15.24
CA GLU A 363 -30.50 27.83 14.23
C GLU A 363 -30.20 27.35 12.79
N ASN A 364 -29.18 26.51 12.58
CA ASN A 364 -28.66 26.16 11.25
C ASN A 364 -28.76 24.66 10.90
N ALA A 365 -29.41 23.85 11.74
CA ALA A 365 -29.56 22.41 11.57
C ALA A 365 -28.25 21.60 11.58
N GLU A 366 -27.15 22.15 12.11
CA GLU A 366 -25.83 21.51 12.06
C GLU A 366 -25.13 21.54 13.43
N PHE A 367 -24.98 20.37 14.05
CA PHE A 367 -24.29 20.23 15.33
C PHE A 367 -22.85 19.75 15.12
N HIS A 368 -21.88 20.58 15.48
CA HIS A 368 -20.47 20.21 15.43
C HIS A 368 -20.04 19.46 16.69
N TYR A 369 -19.18 18.46 16.54
CA TYR A 369 -18.67 17.67 17.66
C TYR A 369 -17.15 17.51 17.56
N ASN A 370 -16.49 17.34 18.72
CA ASN A 370 -15.10 16.92 18.80
C ASN A 370 -15.05 15.43 19.15
N ILE A 371 -14.14 14.63 18.62
CA ILE A 371 -14.01 13.23 19.04
C ILE A 371 -13.47 13.09 20.48
N HIS A 372 -12.69 14.08 20.93
CA HIS A 372 -12.18 14.17 22.30
C HIS A 372 -13.30 14.10 23.34
N ASP A 373 -14.46 14.66 23.00
CA ASP A 373 -15.66 14.68 23.83
C ASP A 373 -16.18 13.29 24.21
N PHE A 374 -15.86 12.28 23.41
CA PHE A 374 -16.27 10.89 23.62
C PHE A 374 -15.13 10.01 24.11
N ASN A 375 -13.88 10.42 23.86
CA ASN A 375 -12.70 9.70 24.31
C ASN A 375 -11.54 10.67 24.60
N ASN A 376 -11.21 10.77 25.89
CA ASN A 376 -10.15 11.65 26.41
C ASN A 376 -8.73 11.24 25.95
N ASP A 377 -8.56 10.04 25.39
CA ASP A 377 -7.27 9.59 24.84
C ASP A 377 -6.88 10.38 23.57
N PHE A 378 -7.84 11.01 22.90
CA PHE A 378 -7.56 11.88 21.77
C PHE A 378 -7.24 13.30 22.26
N PRO A 379 -6.24 13.99 21.68
CA PRO A 379 -5.93 15.36 22.10
C PRO A 379 -7.08 16.30 21.74
N ASN A 380 -7.45 17.20 22.66
CA ASN A 380 -8.33 18.31 22.33
C ASN A 380 -7.58 19.30 21.43
N THR A 381 -7.85 19.25 20.13
CA THR A 381 -7.23 20.16 19.15
C THR A 381 -7.85 21.55 19.15
N GLY A 382 -8.96 21.76 19.86
CA GLY A 382 -9.77 22.98 19.78
C GLY A 382 -10.60 23.10 18.49
N TYR A 383 -10.49 22.14 17.57
CA TYR A 383 -11.25 22.10 16.32
C TYR A 383 -12.27 20.96 16.32
N TYR A 384 -13.45 21.21 15.75
CA TYR A 384 -14.46 20.18 15.56
C TYR A 384 -13.95 19.09 14.62
N THR A 385 -14.23 17.83 14.98
CA THR A 385 -13.86 16.66 14.17
C THR A 385 -14.86 16.42 13.03
N GLY A 386 -16.12 16.81 13.23
CA GLY A 386 -17.15 16.74 12.20
C GLY A 386 -18.45 17.38 12.65
N SER A 387 -19.52 17.16 11.87
CA SER A 387 -20.87 17.62 12.18
C SER A 387 -21.92 16.57 11.86
N ILE A 388 -23.10 16.72 12.48
CA ILE A 388 -24.31 15.96 12.14
C ILE A 388 -25.47 16.93 11.87
N GLN A 389 -26.43 16.49 11.06
CA GLN A 389 -27.65 17.23 10.83
C GLN A 389 -28.63 17.02 11.99
N ILE A 390 -29.26 18.10 12.45
CA ILE A 390 -30.27 18.10 13.52
C ILE A 390 -31.49 18.93 13.10
N GLU A 391 -32.57 18.86 13.87
CA GLU A 391 -33.76 19.67 13.62
C GLU A 391 -33.56 21.10 14.15
N VAL A 392 -34.03 22.08 13.38
CA VAL A 392 -34.08 23.49 13.80
C VAL A 392 -35.12 23.63 14.91
N ASP A 393 -34.74 24.26 16.01
CA ASP A 393 -35.61 24.44 17.18
C ASP A 393 -35.47 25.87 17.72
N GLU A 394 -36.39 26.74 17.29
CA GLU A 394 -36.39 28.15 17.63
C GLU A 394 -36.69 28.42 19.12
N ASP A 395 -37.43 27.52 19.77
CA ASP A 395 -37.74 27.62 21.19
C ASP A 395 -36.48 27.30 22.00
N LYS A 396 -35.74 26.25 21.61
CA LYS A 396 -34.43 25.95 22.21
C LYS A 396 -33.40 27.02 21.95
N ALA A 397 -33.38 27.62 20.75
CA ALA A 397 -32.51 28.76 20.45
C ALA A 397 -32.77 29.92 21.43
N LEU A 398 -34.05 30.22 21.71
CA LEU A 398 -34.42 31.24 22.68
C LEU A 398 -33.94 30.89 24.10
N ASP A 399 -34.07 29.64 24.53
CA ASP A 399 -33.61 29.22 25.86
C ASP A 399 -32.09 29.28 26.01
N ILE A 400 -31.34 28.84 25.00
CA ILE A 400 -29.87 28.97 24.95
C ILE A 400 -29.47 30.44 25.04
N LEU A 401 -30.10 31.33 24.26
CA LEU A 401 -29.83 32.76 24.28
C LEU A 401 -30.10 33.40 25.65
N LYS A 402 -31.14 32.96 26.38
CA LYS A 402 -31.41 33.42 27.75
C LYS A 402 -30.28 33.02 28.70
N VAL A 403 -29.81 31.77 28.63
CA VAL A 403 -28.68 31.31 29.46
C VAL A 403 -27.41 32.11 29.11
N MET A 404 -27.09 32.28 27.83
CA MET A 404 -25.95 33.09 27.39
C MET A 404 -26.04 34.55 27.87
N SER A 405 -27.24 35.14 27.81
CA SER A 405 -27.51 36.49 28.29
C SER A 405 -27.26 36.62 29.80
N VAL A 406 -27.83 35.73 30.60
CA VAL A 406 -27.81 35.82 32.07
C VAL A 406 -26.47 35.35 32.63
N LYS A 407 -26.01 34.14 32.28
CA LYS A 407 -24.82 33.51 32.84
C LYS A 407 -23.53 34.19 32.39
N PHE A 408 -23.43 34.54 31.10
CA PHE A 408 -22.20 35.08 30.51
C PHE A 408 -22.26 36.57 30.23
N GLN A 409 -23.36 37.24 30.58
CA GLN A 409 -23.54 38.68 30.32
C GLN A 409 -23.32 39.06 28.85
N ASN A 410 -23.75 38.18 27.93
CA ASN A 410 -23.54 38.39 26.51
C ASN A 410 -24.57 39.40 25.96
N ALA A 411 -24.06 40.54 25.46
CA ALA A 411 -24.87 41.67 25.01
C ALA A 411 -25.68 41.36 23.75
N GLU A 412 -25.08 40.65 22.80
CA GLU A 412 -25.73 40.20 21.56
C GLU A 412 -26.84 39.21 21.87
N ALA A 413 -26.58 38.23 22.74
CA ALA A 413 -27.58 37.25 23.16
C ALA A 413 -28.78 37.94 23.83
N SER A 414 -28.51 38.86 24.76
CA SER A 414 -29.54 39.68 25.42
C SER A 414 -30.40 40.43 24.40
N TYR A 415 -29.79 41.05 23.40
CA TYR A 415 -30.52 41.75 22.34
C TYR A 415 -31.32 40.81 21.43
N LYS A 416 -30.77 39.64 21.06
CA LYS A 416 -31.48 38.61 20.29
C LYS A 416 -32.70 38.08 21.06
N VAL A 417 -32.60 37.82 22.37
CA VAL A 417 -33.74 37.46 23.23
C VAL A 417 -34.82 38.53 23.17
N PHE A 418 -34.44 39.81 23.33
CA PHE A 418 -35.38 40.93 23.21
C PHE A 418 -36.11 40.91 21.86
N LYS A 419 -35.38 40.79 20.72
CA LYS A 419 -36.02 40.80 19.39
C LYS A 419 -37.02 39.67 19.22
N ARG A 420 -36.69 38.47 19.72
CA ARG A 420 -37.56 37.29 19.67
C ARG A 420 -38.81 37.49 20.54
N LEU A 421 -38.65 37.95 21.79
CA LEU A 421 -39.76 38.17 22.73
C LEU A 421 -40.61 39.41 22.41
N ALA A 422 -40.05 40.47 21.83
CA ALA A 422 -40.78 41.70 21.55
C ALA A 422 -41.97 41.50 20.60
N ARG A 423 -41.93 40.44 19.77
CA ARG A 423 -43.02 40.05 18.87
C ARG A 423 -44.20 39.41 19.60
N SER A 424 -43.98 38.77 20.74
CA SER A 424 -44.99 37.99 21.47
C SER A 424 -45.37 38.61 22.82
N ASN A 425 -44.39 39.07 23.59
CA ASN A 425 -44.59 39.63 24.92
C ASN A 425 -43.58 40.76 25.22
N SER A 426 -43.97 41.99 24.90
CA SER A 426 -43.13 43.17 25.09
C SER A 426 -42.69 43.38 26.54
N LYS A 427 -43.52 43.02 27.54
CA LYS A 427 -43.17 43.19 28.96
C LYS A 427 -42.00 42.30 29.38
N LEU A 428 -41.94 41.06 28.90
CA LEU A 428 -40.83 40.14 29.18
C LEU A 428 -39.56 40.49 28.38
N ALA A 429 -39.69 41.21 27.27
CA ALA A 429 -38.58 41.56 26.39
C ALA A 429 -37.72 42.72 26.94
N ILE A 430 -38.34 43.74 27.54
CA ILE A 430 -37.66 44.98 27.97
C ILE A 430 -36.46 44.74 28.91
N PRO A 431 -36.53 43.85 29.93
CA PRO A 431 -35.37 43.59 30.79
C PRO A 431 -34.11 43.15 30.01
N PHE A 432 -34.28 42.33 28.96
CA PHE A 432 -33.17 41.88 28.11
C PHE A 432 -32.61 43.01 27.23
N LEU A 433 -33.46 43.94 26.78
CA LEU A 433 -33.01 45.13 26.06
C LEU A 433 -32.17 46.05 26.96
N GLU A 434 -32.63 46.27 28.19
CA GLU A 434 -31.88 47.03 29.19
C GLU A 434 -30.55 46.37 29.50
N GLN A 435 -30.52 45.06 29.67
CA GLN A 435 -29.31 44.29 29.92
C GLN A 435 -28.31 44.43 28.76
N ALA A 436 -28.76 44.25 27.52
CA ALA A 436 -27.93 44.44 26.32
C ALA A 436 -27.36 45.88 26.25
N ALA A 437 -28.19 46.89 26.49
CA ALA A 437 -27.77 48.30 26.48
C ALA A 437 -26.77 48.62 27.60
N LYS A 438 -26.97 48.06 28.79
CA LYS A 438 -26.03 48.18 29.94
C LYS A 438 -24.67 47.57 29.58
N GLN A 439 -24.66 46.42 28.90
CA GLN A 439 -23.47 45.74 28.40
C GLN A 439 -22.83 46.38 27.15
N GLY A 440 -23.35 47.51 26.68
CA GLY A 440 -22.73 48.30 25.61
C GLY A 440 -23.19 47.94 24.20
N HIS A 441 -24.25 47.12 24.04
CA HIS A 441 -24.80 46.85 22.72
C HIS A 441 -25.39 48.13 22.10
N ILE A 442 -24.82 48.56 20.98
CA ILE A 442 -25.06 49.86 20.35
C ILE A 442 -26.53 50.02 19.94
N GLU A 443 -27.07 49.03 19.22
CA GLU A 443 -28.47 49.08 18.76
C GLU A 443 -29.47 49.01 19.91
N ALA A 444 -29.23 48.13 20.89
CA ALA A 444 -30.06 48.02 22.09
C ALA A 444 -30.13 49.35 22.87
N ALA A 445 -28.99 50.03 23.06
CA ALA A 445 -28.95 51.32 23.73
C ALA A 445 -29.73 52.41 22.97
N ALA A 446 -29.61 52.45 21.63
CA ALA A 446 -30.38 53.38 20.82
C ALA A 446 -31.89 53.09 20.90
N LEU A 447 -32.27 51.82 20.79
CA LEU A 447 -33.66 51.39 20.85
C LEU A 447 -34.29 51.62 22.22
N LEU A 448 -33.57 51.31 23.30
CA LEU A 448 -34.01 51.60 24.67
C LEU A 448 -34.21 53.10 24.88
N GLY A 449 -33.25 53.92 24.42
CA GLY A 449 -33.34 55.37 24.47
C GLY A 449 -34.59 55.90 23.76
N LYS A 450 -34.89 55.37 22.57
CA LYS A 450 -36.12 55.67 21.84
C LYS A 450 -37.37 55.27 22.64
N ILE A 451 -37.45 54.03 23.13
CA ILE A 451 -38.61 53.51 23.87
C ILE A 451 -38.89 54.37 25.12
N LEU A 452 -37.86 54.65 25.93
CA LEU A 452 -37.97 55.47 27.14
C LEU A 452 -38.39 56.90 26.82
N TYR A 453 -37.87 57.48 25.74
CA TYR A 453 -38.27 58.82 25.29
C TYR A 453 -39.77 58.89 24.96
N CYS A 454 -40.29 57.87 24.27
CA CYS A 454 -41.70 57.79 23.91
C CYS A 454 -42.61 57.46 25.12
N GLN A 455 -42.10 56.77 26.14
CA GLN A 455 -42.83 56.39 27.36
C GLN A 455 -42.76 57.43 28.49
N ASN A 456 -42.66 58.72 28.16
CA ASN A 456 -42.57 59.85 29.11
C ASN A 456 -41.30 59.92 29.99
N SER A 457 -40.32 59.05 29.79
CA SER A 457 -39.03 59.09 30.49
C SER A 457 -37.96 59.79 29.63
N ARG A 458 -38.26 61.01 29.17
CA ARG A 458 -37.48 61.73 28.14
C ARG A 458 -36.01 61.93 28.47
N MET A 459 -35.70 62.31 29.73
CA MET A 459 -34.33 62.55 30.15
C MET A 459 -33.48 61.28 30.13
N GLU A 460 -34.05 60.17 30.60
CA GLU A 460 -33.38 58.87 30.57
C GLU A 460 -33.23 58.35 29.13
N GLY A 461 -34.26 58.52 28.30
CA GLY A 461 -34.21 58.19 26.88
C GLY A 461 -33.08 58.93 26.15
N LEU A 462 -32.95 60.24 26.39
CA LEU A 462 -31.86 61.06 25.83
C LEU A 462 -30.48 60.62 26.31
N ALA A 463 -30.35 60.21 27.58
CA ALA A 463 -29.09 59.71 28.12
C ALA A 463 -28.64 58.42 27.41
N TRP A 464 -29.57 57.49 27.18
CA TRP A 464 -29.29 56.26 26.42
C TRP A 464 -28.98 56.51 24.95
N LEU A 465 -29.72 57.42 24.28
CA LEU A 465 -29.42 57.82 22.92
C LEU A 465 -28.02 58.46 22.81
N LYS A 466 -27.64 59.28 23.80
CA LYS A 466 -26.29 59.85 23.86
C LYS A 466 -25.24 58.76 24.00
N LYS A 467 -25.43 57.85 24.95
CA LYS A 467 -24.53 56.71 25.13
C LYS A 467 -24.38 55.89 23.84
N ALA A 468 -25.47 55.61 23.14
CA ALA A 468 -25.43 54.89 21.86
C ALA A 468 -24.71 55.68 20.75
N ALA A 469 -24.94 56.99 20.67
CA ALA A 469 -24.27 57.89 19.71
C ALA A 469 -22.76 58.00 19.96
N ASP A 470 -22.37 58.03 21.24
CA ASP A 470 -20.97 58.03 21.69
C ASP A 470 -20.28 56.69 21.35
N LEU A 471 -21.02 55.58 21.42
CA LEU A 471 -20.59 54.26 20.94
C LEU A 471 -20.61 54.12 19.40
N GLY A 472 -21.06 55.14 18.66
CA GLY A 472 -21.02 55.15 17.19
C GLY A 472 -22.35 54.90 16.48
N SER A 473 -23.48 54.85 17.18
CA SER A 473 -24.80 54.68 16.56
C SER A 473 -25.21 55.91 15.72
N ASN A 474 -25.21 55.77 14.40
CA ASN A 474 -25.74 56.81 13.51
C ASN A 474 -27.24 57.02 13.72
N VAL A 475 -27.98 55.93 13.95
CA VAL A 475 -29.42 55.97 14.26
C VAL A 475 -29.69 56.82 15.50
N ALA A 476 -28.89 56.66 16.56
CA ALA A 476 -29.05 57.47 17.77
C ALA A 476 -28.72 58.96 17.52
N ARG A 477 -27.68 59.26 16.74
CA ARG A 477 -27.33 60.65 16.37
C ARG A 477 -28.43 61.32 15.56
N GLU A 478 -29.01 60.61 14.60
CA GLU A 478 -30.14 61.10 13.80
C GLU A 478 -31.36 61.36 14.69
N GLN A 479 -31.68 60.42 15.59
CA GLN A 479 -32.77 60.58 16.55
C GLN A 479 -32.54 61.78 17.48
N GLN A 480 -31.32 61.99 17.98
CA GLN A 480 -30.99 63.17 18.77
C GLN A 480 -31.15 64.48 17.98
N LYS A 481 -30.68 64.50 16.73
CA LYS A 481 -30.84 65.66 15.84
C LYS A 481 -32.31 65.97 15.59
N GLU A 482 -33.12 64.93 15.34
CA GLU A 482 -34.56 65.07 15.17
C GLU A 482 -35.20 65.66 16.41
N ILE A 483 -34.94 65.10 17.61
CA ILE A 483 -35.45 65.62 18.88
C ILE A 483 -35.05 67.10 19.06
N GLY A 484 -33.81 67.48 18.73
CA GLY A 484 -33.36 68.86 18.80
C GLY A 484 -34.12 69.81 17.88
N LEU A 485 -34.52 69.35 16.69
CA LEU A 485 -35.23 70.15 15.68
C LEU A 485 -36.74 70.27 15.96
N THR A 486 -37.40 69.17 16.30
CA THR A 486 -38.87 69.09 16.38
C THR A 486 -39.41 69.04 17.81
N ARG A 487 -38.52 68.92 18.82
CA ARG A 487 -38.84 68.61 20.22
C ARG A 487 -39.63 67.30 20.41
N ASN A 488 -39.74 66.46 19.37
CA ASN A 488 -40.46 65.20 19.42
C ASN A 488 -39.93 64.19 18.39
N LEU A 489 -39.87 62.91 18.75
CA LEU A 489 -39.51 61.84 17.81
C LEU A 489 -40.74 61.50 16.96
N LYS A 490 -40.67 61.60 15.63
CA LYS A 490 -41.77 61.21 14.74
C LYS A 490 -42.21 59.77 14.96
N ALA A 491 -41.26 58.91 15.34
CA ALA A 491 -41.50 57.49 15.58
C ALA A 491 -42.05 57.15 16.98
N CYS A 492 -42.45 58.15 17.78
CA CYS A 492 -43.24 57.94 19.01
C CYS A 492 -44.76 57.95 18.76
N GLY A 493 -45.19 58.25 17.54
CA GLY A 493 -46.58 58.27 17.10
C GLY A 493 -47.02 57.00 16.39
#